data_AF-A0A7S0AVW5-F1
#
_entry.id   AF-A0A7S0AVW5-F1
#
_cell.length_a   1.000
_cell.length_b   1.000
_cell.length_c   1.000
_cell.angle_alpha   90.00
_cell.angle_beta   90.00
_cell.angle_gamma   90.00
#
_symmetry.space_group_name_H-M   'P 1'
#
loop_
_entity.id
_entity.type
_entity.pdbx_description
1 polymer ?
#
loop_
_entity_poly.entity_id
_entity_poly.type
_entity_poly.pdbx_seq_one_letter_code
_entity_poly.pdbx_strand_id
1 'polypeptide(L)'
;MTGGFATIAGGVLAAYVAMGIRPEQLISASVMSAPAAIMISKLVWPDDIPKQESGAERVSSEGSVEDGTTGQGEGAGSEQFEFPAVTEHNIVEAAANGASIAIRLVANIAAMLIAFLALIQGLDVTLAYLGSLVGLPALSFKMICGYLFTPVAWLLGTPWHECFLVAKLIGTKVFVNEFVAYTDLAATLEGPQGRGLSARAELVATYAICGFSNVGSIGV
;
A
#
# COMPACT_ATOMS: atom_id res chain seq x y z
N MET A 1 -8.40 -8.79 0.36
CA MET A 1 -7.75 -7.83 -0.57
C MET A 1 -7.60 -6.45 0.06
N THR A 2 -8.68 -5.77 0.46
CA THR A 2 -8.64 -4.39 1.02
C THR A 2 -7.60 -4.18 2.12
N GLY A 3 -7.43 -5.14 3.04
CA GLY A 3 -6.39 -5.09 4.07
C GLY A 3 -4.98 -4.93 3.52
N GLY A 4 -4.61 -5.71 2.49
CA GLY A 4 -3.28 -5.63 1.86
C GLY A 4 -3.01 -4.26 1.23
N PHE A 5 -4.00 -3.69 0.53
CA PHE A 5 -3.91 -2.34 -0.07
C PHE A 5 -3.92 -1.20 0.97
N ALA A 6 -4.51 -1.41 2.13
CA ALA A 6 -4.60 -0.39 3.19
C ALA A 6 -3.34 -0.29 4.05
N THR A 7 -2.51 -1.33 4.07
CA THR A 7 -1.30 -1.43 4.91
C THR A 7 -0.02 -1.36 4.09
N ILE A 8 1.11 -1.22 4.78
CA ILE A 8 2.46 -1.39 4.21
C ILE A 8 3.14 -2.62 4.84
N ALA A 9 4.10 -3.20 4.13
CA ALA A 9 4.91 -4.30 4.66
C ALA A 9 6.04 -3.77 5.55
N GLY A 10 6.41 -4.52 6.59
CA GLY A 10 7.49 -4.14 7.52
C GLY A 10 8.84 -3.91 6.84
N GLY A 11 9.14 -4.65 5.76
CA GLY A 11 10.38 -4.47 4.99
C GLY A 11 10.48 -3.10 4.31
N VAL A 12 9.40 -2.61 3.70
CA VAL A 12 9.40 -1.28 3.07
C VAL A 12 9.22 -0.15 4.09
N LEU A 13 8.60 -0.42 5.24
CA LEU A 13 8.51 0.53 6.35
C LEU A 13 9.91 1.00 6.77
N ALA A 14 10.86 0.07 6.92
CA ALA A 14 12.24 0.40 7.25
C ALA A 14 12.90 1.30 6.18
N ALA A 15 12.56 1.10 4.90
CA ALA A 15 13.05 1.95 3.82
C ALA A 15 12.50 3.38 3.92
N TYR A 16 11.22 3.57 4.25
CA TYR A 16 10.64 4.92 4.42
C TYR A 16 11.22 5.63 5.65
N VAL A 17 11.50 4.90 6.73
CA VAL A 17 12.20 5.46 7.90
C VAL A 17 13.61 5.92 7.51
N ALA A 18 14.31 5.15 6.68
CA ALA A 18 15.63 5.55 6.16
C ALA A 18 15.59 6.78 5.24
N MET A 19 14.42 7.10 4.65
CA MET A 19 14.19 8.35 3.90
C MET A 19 13.88 9.56 4.80
N GLY A 20 13.95 9.41 6.13
CA GLY A 20 13.71 10.50 7.08
C GLY A 20 12.25 10.65 7.52
N ILE A 21 11.37 9.71 7.17
CA ILE A 21 9.98 9.72 7.62
C ILE A 21 9.89 9.23 9.07
N ARG A 22 9.10 9.93 9.89
CA ARG A 22 8.93 9.63 11.31
C ARG A 22 8.36 8.21 11.53
N PRO A 23 9.09 7.30 12.21
CA PRO A 23 8.65 5.93 12.40
C PRO A 23 7.37 5.84 13.25
N GLU A 24 7.17 6.77 14.18
CA GLU A 24 5.98 6.82 15.04
C GLU A 24 4.71 6.93 14.19
N GLN A 25 4.77 7.71 13.10
CA GLN A 25 3.64 7.91 12.19
C GLN A 25 3.37 6.68 11.34
N LEU A 26 4.42 6.03 10.83
CA LEU A 26 4.28 4.83 9.99
C LEU A 26 3.72 3.65 10.78
N ILE A 27 4.19 3.45 12.02
CA ILE A 27 3.73 2.37 12.89
C ILE A 27 2.27 2.61 13.29
N SER A 28 1.93 3.83 13.73
CA SER A 28 0.55 4.16 14.11
C SER A 28 -0.41 4.07 12.93
N ALA A 29 -0.03 4.56 11.74
CA ALA A 29 -0.83 4.40 10.53
C ALA A 29 -1.07 2.92 10.18
N SER A 30 -0.03 2.08 10.25
CA SER A 30 -0.14 0.64 9.97
C SER A 30 -1.12 -0.06 10.90
N VAL A 31 -1.10 0.27 12.20
CA VAL A 31 -2.03 -0.28 13.20
C VAL A 31 -3.46 0.20 12.95
N MET A 32 -3.65 1.49 12.62
CA MET A 32 -4.96 2.07 12.33
C MET A 32 -5.58 1.56 11.03
N SER A 33 -4.77 1.19 10.04
CA SER A 33 -5.23 0.67 8.76
C SER A 33 -5.97 -0.66 8.87
N ALA A 34 -5.64 -1.52 9.84
CA ALA A 34 -6.29 -2.81 10.00
C ALA A 34 -7.81 -2.70 10.27
N PRO A 35 -8.29 -2.02 11.34
CA PRO A 35 -9.73 -1.82 11.55
C PRO A 35 -10.36 -0.93 10.48
N ALA A 36 -9.65 0.08 9.96
CA ALA A 36 -10.17 0.94 8.90
C ALA A 36 -10.44 0.17 7.60
N ALA A 37 -9.56 -0.77 7.23
CA ALA A 37 -9.72 -1.60 6.05
C ALA A 37 -10.94 -2.52 6.15
N ILE A 38 -11.19 -3.10 7.33
CA ILE A 38 -12.39 -3.92 7.57
C ILE A 38 -13.64 -3.06 7.45
N MET A 39 -13.67 -1.90 8.10
CA MET A 39 -14.79 -0.96 8.04
C MET A 39 -15.11 -0.56 6.60
N ILE A 40 -14.11 -0.07 5.85
CA ILE A 40 -14.30 0.36 4.46
C ILE A 40 -14.69 -0.83 3.57
N SER A 41 -14.09 -2.00 3.76
CA SER A 41 -14.44 -3.20 2.99
C SER A 41 -15.91 -3.58 3.18
N LYS A 42 -16.42 -3.55 4.42
CA LYS A 42 -17.81 -3.92 4.73
C LYS A 42 -18.82 -2.82 4.40
N LEU A 43 -18.38 -1.56 4.34
CA LEU A 43 -19.22 -0.46 3.85
C LEU A 43 -19.37 -0.48 2.33
N VAL A 44 -18.30 -0.76 1.61
CA VAL A 44 -18.30 -0.79 0.13
C VAL A 44 -18.89 -2.09 -0.40
N TRP A 45 -18.57 -3.22 0.24
CA TRP A 45 -19.08 -4.55 -0.11
C TRP A 45 -19.59 -5.26 1.15
N PRO A 46 -20.85 -5.02 1.54
CA PRO A 46 -21.47 -5.68 2.70
C PRO A 46 -21.56 -7.19 2.51
N ASP A 47 -21.51 -7.95 3.60
CA ASP A 47 -21.77 -9.39 3.54
C ASP A 47 -23.29 -9.63 3.46
N ASP A 48 -23.74 -10.13 2.33
CA ASP A 48 -25.13 -10.43 2.00
C ASP A 48 -25.44 -11.95 2.01
N ILE A 49 -24.42 -12.79 2.16
CA ILE A 49 -24.52 -14.25 2.25
C ILE A 49 -24.21 -14.67 3.70
N PRO A 50 -25.00 -15.57 4.33
CA PRO A 50 -24.59 -16.18 5.59
C PRO A 50 -23.23 -16.86 5.36
N LYS A 51 -22.24 -16.53 6.19
CA LYS A 51 -20.88 -17.09 6.08
C LYS A 51 -21.01 -18.59 5.85
N GLN A 52 -20.56 -19.08 4.69
CA GLN A 52 -20.26 -20.50 4.59
C GLN A 52 -19.22 -20.77 5.67
N GLU A 53 -19.63 -21.50 6.69
CA GLU A 53 -18.69 -22.16 7.60
C GLU A 53 -17.68 -22.88 6.70
N SER A 54 -16.41 -22.63 6.93
CA SER A 54 -15.31 -23.07 6.08
C SER A 54 -15.18 -24.60 6.10
N GLY A 55 -16.06 -25.30 5.40
CA GLY A 55 -15.81 -26.62 4.86
C GLY A 55 -14.93 -26.43 3.64
N ALA A 56 -13.61 -26.58 3.82
CA ALA A 56 -12.67 -26.61 2.72
C ALA A 56 -13.14 -27.63 1.68
N GLU A 57 -13.59 -27.14 0.53
CA GLU A 57 -13.81 -27.95 -0.66
C GLU A 57 -12.42 -28.43 -1.11
N ARG A 58 -12.02 -29.59 -0.58
CA ARG A 58 -10.85 -30.31 -1.05
C ARG A 58 -11.09 -30.61 -2.52
N VAL A 59 -10.37 -29.93 -3.40
CA VAL A 59 -10.17 -30.38 -4.78
C VAL A 59 -9.49 -31.74 -4.68
N SER A 60 -10.30 -32.80 -4.73
CA SER A 60 -9.86 -34.18 -4.75
C SER A 60 -9.22 -34.46 -6.10
N SER A 61 -7.89 -34.40 -6.13
CA SER A 61 -7.12 -35.23 -7.06
C SER A 61 -7.45 -36.69 -6.76
N GLU A 62 -7.85 -37.42 -7.80
CA GLU A 62 -8.32 -38.81 -7.78
C GLU A 62 -7.34 -39.77 -7.07
N GLY A 63 -7.91 -40.72 -6.34
CA GLY A 63 -7.21 -41.83 -5.70
C GLY A 63 -8.07 -42.58 -4.68
N SER A 64 -8.99 -43.41 -5.19
CA SER A 64 -9.64 -44.62 -4.60
C SER A 64 -9.44 -44.93 -3.10
N VAL A 65 -10.50 -44.92 -2.25
CA VAL A 65 -11.35 -46.07 -1.79
C VAL A 65 -10.57 -47.06 -0.90
N GLU A 66 -10.93 -47.51 0.31
CA GLU A 66 -12.03 -47.48 1.31
C GLU A 66 -11.34 -47.92 2.65
N ASP A 67 -11.78 -47.62 3.88
CA ASP A 67 -12.85 -48.28 4.66
C ASP A 67 -12.79 -47.63 6.07
N GLY A 68 -13.83 -47.04 6.67
CA GLY A 68 -14.91 -47.74 7.36
C GLY A 68 -14.78 -47.58 8.88
N THR A 69 -15.59 -46.70 9.49
CA THR A 69 -16.36 -46.85 10.76
C THR A 69 -16.61 -45.56 11.58
N THR A 70 -17.91 -45.37 11.80
CA THR A 70 -18.72 -44.47 12.63
C THR A 70 -18.26 -44.14 14.05
N GLY A 71 -18.55 -42.90 14.49
CA GLY A 71 -18.64 -42.52 15.90
C GLY A 71 -19.02 -41.04 16.10
N GLN A 72 -20.27 -40.80 16.53
CA GLN A 72 -20.87 -39.50 16.87
C GLN A 72 -20.19 -38.79 18.05
N GLY A 73 -20.28 -37.45 18.09
CA GLY A 73 -20.02 -36.65 19.29
C GLY A 73 -20.08 -35.15 19.03
N GLU A 74 -21.25 -34.55 19.22
CA GLU A 74 -21.46 -33.10 19.25
C GLU A 74 -20.64 -32.45 20.36
N GLY A 75 -19.88 -31.42 20.01
CA GLY A 75 -19.21 -30.51 20.92
C GLY A 75 -18.90 -29.23 20.17
N ALA A 76 -19.44 -28.11 20.65
CA ALA A 76 -19.17 -26.78 20.11
C ALA A 76 -17.64 -26.54 20.13
N GLY A 77 -17.01 -26.76 18.99
CA GLY A 77 -15.57 -26.67 18.82
C GLY A 77 -15.16 -25.20 18.83
N SER A 78 -14.38 -24.81 19.83
CA SER A 78 -13.53 -23.64 19.72
C SER A 78 -12.75 -23.73 18.41
N GLU A 79 -13.01 -22.82 17.48
CA GLU A 79 -12.27 -22.72 16.21
C GLU A 79 -10.78 -22.60 16.52
N GLN A 80 -10.07 -23.72 16.42
CA GLN A 80 -8.64 -23.76 16.65
C GLN A 80 -8.01 -23.26 15.35
N PHE A 81 -7.58 -22.00 15.34
CA PHE A 81 -6.81 -21.42 14.25
C PHE A 81 -5.57 -22.31 14.02
N GLU A 82 -5.61 -23.14 12.98
CA GLU A 82 -4.53 -24.05 12.65
C GLU A 82 -3.40 -23.22 12.05
N PHE A 83 -2.34 -23.02 12.84
CA PHE A 83 -1.16 -22.33 12.34
C PHE A 83 -0.57 -23.13 11.17
N PRO A 84 -0.19 -22.47 10.06
CA PRO A 84 0.51 -23.16 8.99
C PRO A 84 1.74 -23.87 9.56
N ALA A 85 1.98 -25.10 9.13
CA ALA A 85 3.12 -25.87 9.58
C ALA A 85 4.41 -25.08 9.35
N VAL A 86 5.20 -24.89 10.41
CA VAL A 86 6.50 -24.22 10.31
C VAL A 86 7.41 -25.12 9.49
N THR A 87 7.73 -24.70 8.27
CA THR A 87 8.64 -25.42 7.36
C THR A 87 10.10 -25.30 7.78
N GLU A 88 10.44 -24.26 8.54
CA GLU A 88 11.80 -23.92 8.93
C GLU A 88 12.23 -24.70 10.18
N HIS A 89 13.40 -25.34 10.13
CA HIS A 89 13.87 -26.16 11.26
C HIS A 89 14.56 -25.35 12.35
N ASN A 90 15.09 -24.17 12.03
CA ASN A 90 15.81 -23.33 12.98
C ASN A 90 15.76 -21.83 12.61
N ILE A 91 16.16 -20.97 13.57
CA ILE A 91 16.14 -19.51 13.41
C ILE A 91 17.04 -19.04 12.25
N VAL A 92 18.16 -19.73 12.03
CA VAL A 92 19.11 -19.37 10.96
C VAL A 92 18.52 -19.67 9.59
N GLU A 93 17.84 -20.81 9.44
CA GLU A 93 17.13 -21.20 8.22
C GLU A 93 16.00 -20.22 7.90
N ALA A 94 15.17 -19.89 8.89
CA ALA A 94 14.11 -18.89 8.75
C ALA A 94 14.67 -17.52 8.33
N ALA A 95 15.81 -17.09 8.90
CA ALA A 95 16.48 -15.85 8.52
C ALA A 95 17.03 -15.90 7.09
N ALA A 96 17.66 -17.01 6.69
CA ALA A 96 18.22 -17.19 5.34
C ALA A 96 17.13 -17.25 4.27
N ASN A 97 16.02 -17.94 4.54
CA ASN A 97 14.87 -18.01 3.65
C ASN A 97 14.17 -16.65 3.55
N GLY A 98 13.98 -15.94 4.66
CA GLY A 98 13.48 -14.56 4.65
C GLY A 98 14.35 -13.61 3.81
N ALA A 99 15.67 -13.69 3.94
CA ALA A 99 16.60 -12.91 3.12
C ALA A 99 16.50 -13.27 1.62
N SER A 100 16.37 -14.55 1.29
CA SER A 100 16.24 -15.02 -0.10
C SER A 100 14.95 -14.54 -0.76
N ILE A 101 13.83 -14.54 -0.02
CA ILE A 101 12.55 -13.97 -0.47
C ILE A 101 12.68 -12.45 -0.69
N ALA A 102 13.38 -11.75 0.22
CA ALA A 102 13.57 -10.31 0.14
C ALA A 102 14.35 -9.86 -1.12
N ILE A 103 15.30 -10.65 -1.61
CA ILE A 103 16.05 -10.32 -2.84
C ILE A 103 15.09 -10.13 -4.02
N ARG A 104 14.13 -11.04 -4.21
CA ARG A 104 13.14 -10.94 -5.30
C ARG A 104 12.23 -9.73 -5.12
N LEU A 105 11.78 -9.48 -3.89
CA LEU A 105 10.95 -8.32 -3.58
C LEU A 105 11.67 -7.01 -3.91
N VAL A 106 12.92 -6.85 -3.45
CA VAL A 106 13.72 -5.65 -3.69
C VAL A 106 14.03 -5.48 -5.18
N ALA A 107 14.37 -6.57 -5.88
CA ALA A 107 14.61 -6.53 -7.33
C ALA A 107 13.35 -6.07 -8.09
N ASN A 108 12.17 -6.59 -7.73
CA ASN A 108 10.91 -6.18 -8.33
C ASN A 108 10.59 -4.71 -8.04
N ILE A 109 10.78 -4.24 -6.80
CA ILE A 109 10.59 -2.83 -6.45
C ILE A 109 11.53 -1.95 -7.27
N ALA A 110 12.82 -2.27 -7.35
CA ALA A 110 13.79 -1.48 -8.11
C ALA A 110 13.45 -1.42 -9.60
N ALA A 111 13.14 -2.55 -10.23
CA ALA A 111 12.75 -2.61 -11.64
C ALA A 111 11.45 -1.84 -11.92
N MET A 112 10.45 -2.02 -11.06
CA MET A 112 9.18 -1.30 -11.12
C MET A 112 9.40 0.21 -11.01
N LEU A 113 10.20 0.68 -10.04
CA LEU A 113 10.50 2.10 -9.86
C LEU A 113 11.18 2.70 -11.08
N ILE A 114 12.18 2.02 -11.65
CA ILE A 114 12.86 2.49 -12.87
C ILE A 114 11.85 2.64 -14.02
N ALA A 115 11.01 1.63 -14.24
CA ALA A 115 10.01 1.65 -15.30
C ALA A 115 8.99 2.78 -15.10
N PHE A 116 8.42 2.92 -13.89
CA PHE A 116 7.43 3.96 -13.61
C PHE A 116 8.02 5.38 -13.65
N LEU A 117 9.23 5.59 -13.11
CA LEU A 117 9.89 6.90 -13.19
C LEU A 117 10.16 7.30 -14.64
N ALA A 118 10.60 6.35 -15.48
CA ALA A 118 10.80 6.59 -16.91
C ALA A 118 9.48 6.91 -17.63
N LEU A 119 8.41 6.17 -17.34
CA LEU A 119 7.07 6.41 -17.92
C LEU A 119 6.51 7.77 -17.52
N ILE A 120 6.61 8.14 -16.23
CA ILE A 120 6.14 9.43 -15.73
C ILE A 120 6.96 10.57 -16.33
N GLN A 121 8.30 10.43 -16.43
CA GLN A 121 9.13 11.44 -17.08
C GLN A 121 8.77 11.58 -18.57
N GLY A 122 8.52 10.47 -19.27
CA GLY A 122 8.05 10.49 -20.66
C GLY A 122 6.69 11.19 -20.81
N LEU A 123 5.77 10.95 -19.88
CA LEU A 123 4.48 11.61 -19.82
C LEU A 123 4.64 13.11 -19.50
N ASP A 124 5.48 13.48 -18.54
CA ASP A 124 5.74 14.88 -18.17
C ASP A 124 6.35 15.67 -19.34
N VAL A 125 7.29 15.09 -20.09
CA VAL A 125 7.84 15.73 -21.30
C VAL A 125 6.76 15.92 -22.36
N THR A 126 5.91 14.92 -22.56
CA THR A 126 4.79 14.99 -23.52
C THR A 126 3.77 16.05 -23.11
N LEU A 127 3.41 16.10 -21.82
CA LEU A 127 2.49 17.08 -21.26
C LEU A 127 3.08 18.50 -21.29
N ALA A 128 4.37 18.66 -21.04
CA ALA A 128 5.04 19.95 -21.15
C ALA A 128 5.03 20.46 -22.61
N TYR A 129 5.26 19.57 -23.58
CA TYR A 129 5.13 19.90 -25.00
C TYR A 129 3.70 20.33 -25.35
N LEU A 130 2.68 19.54 -25.02
CA LEU A 130 1.28 19.90 -25.27
C LEU A 130 0.85 21.17 -24.52
N GLY A 131 1.33 21.32 -23.29
CA GLY A 131 1.12 22.48 -22.45
C GLY A 131 1.70 23.74 -23.07
N SER A 132 2.88 23.66 -23.69
CA SER A 132 3.48 24.79 -24.41
C SER A 132 2.61 25.31 -25.56
N LEU A 133 1.81 24.43 -26.20
CA LEU A 133 0.88 24.82 -27.27
C LEU A 133 -0.31 25.66 -26.77
N VAL A 134 -0.69 25.49 -25.50
CA VAL A 134 -1.83 26.21 -24.87
C VAL A 134 -1.37 27.25 -23.83
N GLY A 135 -0.08 27.59 -23.79
CA GLY A 135 0.48 28.59 -22.88
C GLY A 135 0.76 28.10 -21.45
N LEU A 136 0.78 26.78 -21.22
CA LEU A 136 1.09 26.11 -19.94
C LEU A 136 2.34 25.22 -20.04
N PRO A 137 3.54 25.78 -20.29
CA PRO A 137 4.75 24.99 -20.56
C PRO A 137 5.22 24.14 -19.37
N ALA A 138 4.79 24.45 -18.15
CA ALA A 138 5.15 23.71 -16.94
C ALA A 138 4.25 22.50 -16.64
N LEU A 139 3.30 22.17 -17.53
CA LEU A 139 2.33 21.10 -17.30
C LEU A 139 3.01 19.75 -17.06
N SER A 140 2.70 19.12 -15.93
CA SER A 140 3.19 17.79 -15.56
C SER A 140 2.07 16.94 -14.99
N PHE A 141 2.24 15.62 -15.07
CA PHE A 141 1.33 14.63 -14.52
C PHE A 141 1.12 14.85 -13.03
N LYS A 142 2.20 15.13 -12.29
CA LYS A 142 2.12 15.46 -10.86
C LYS A 142 1.28 16.71 -10.62
N MET A 143 1.36 17.76 -11.44
CA MET A 143 0.48 18.93 -11.29
C MET A 143 -0.99 18.60 -11.53
N ILE A 144 -1.29 17.77 -12.54
CA ILE A 144 -2.66 17.31 -12.80
C ILE A 144 -3.19 16.56 -11.57
N CYS A 145 -2.40 15.65 -11.01
CA CYS A 145 -2.71 14.96 -9.77
C CYS A 145 -2.95 15.95 -8.61
N GLY A 146 -2.11 16.98 -8.49
CA GLY A 146 -2.27 18.03 -7.49
C GLY A 146 -3.64 18.70 -7.55
N TYR A 147 -4.08 19.14 -8.74
CA TYR A 147 -5.40 19.73 -8.90
C TYR A 147 -6.54 18.72 -8.66
N LEU A 148 -6.40 17.49 -9.16
CA LEU A 148 -7.42 16.44 -9.03
C LEU A 148 -7.68 16.06 -7.56
N PHE A 149 -6.62 15.90 -6.77
CA PHE A 149 -6.72 15.46 -5.37
C PHE A 149 -6.73 16.61 -4.35
N THR A 150 -6.67 17.88 -4.77
CA THR A 150 -6.79 19.04 -3.86
C THR A 150 -8.04 18.96 -2.97
N PRO A 151 -9.24 18.61 -3.50
CA PRO A 151 -10.43 18.46 -2.67
C PRO A 151 -10.26 17.36 -1.61
N VAL A 152 -9.61 16.24 -1.96
CA VAL A 152 -9.36 15.13 -1.04
C VAL A 152 -8.37 15.55 0.06
N ALA A 153 -7.27 16.22 -0.30
CA ALA A 153 -6.29 16.72 0.67
C ALA A 153 -6.94 17.73 1.66
N TRP A 154 -7.84 18.57 1.16
CA TRP A 154 -8.59 19.50 2.00
C TRP A 154 -9.56 18.79 2.94
N LEU A 155 -10.30 17.79 2.46
CA LEU A 155 -11.21 16.97 3.29
C LEU A 155 -10.48 16.20 4.39
N LEU A 156 -9.24 15.77 4.14
CA LEU A 156 -8.37 15.15 5.14
C LEU A 156 -7.83 16.16 6.18
N GLY A 157 -8.16 17.44 6.04
CA GLY A 157 -7.85 18.48 7.01
C GLY A 157 -6.51 19.17 6.79
N THR A 158 -5.97 19.16 5.57
CA THR A 158 -4.78 19.92 5.19
C THR A 158 -5.11 21.42 5.09
N PRO A 159 -4.23 22.34 5.55
CA PRO A 159 -4.40 23.77 5.31
C PRO A 159 -4.47 24.10 3.81
N TRP A 160 -5.37 25.00 3.41
CA TRP A 160 -5.64 25.30 2.00
C TRP A 160 -4.39 25.61 1.16
N HIS A 161 -3.44 26.35 1.73
CA HIS A 161 -2.20 26.75 1.06
C HIS A 161 -1.21 25.60 0.84
N GLU A 162 -1.40 24.47 1.54
CA GLU A 162 -0.57 23.26 1.44
C GLU A 162 -1.31 22.11 0.75
N CYS A 163 -2.63 22.23 0.57
CA CYS A 163 -3.47 21.19 -0.05
C CYS A 163 -2.95 20.74 -1.40
N PHE A 164 -2.48 21.67 -2.24
CA PHE A 164 -1.95 21.31 -3.56
C PHE A 164 -0.73 20.39 -3.46
N LEU A 165 0.19 20.68 -2.53
CA LEU A 165 1.39 19.89 -2.32
C LEU A 165 1.07 18.50 -1.76
N VAL A 166 0.19 18.42 -0.75
CA VAL A 166 -0.28 17.14 -0.19
C VAL A 166 -1.06 16.34 -1.23
N ALA A 167 -1.89 16.99 -2.04
CA ALA A 167 -2.64 16.36 -3.13
C ALA A 167 -1.72 15.75 -4.20
N LYS A 168 -0.60 16.41 -4.53
CA LYS A 168 0.42 15.85 -5.43
C LYS A 168 0.96 14.52 -4.88
N LEU A 169 1.24 14.45 -3.58
CA LEU A 169 1.73 13.23 -2.93
C LEU A 169 0.68 12.12 -2.97
N ILE A 170 -0.58 12.44 -2.62
CA ILE A 170 -1.71 11.49 -2.66
C ILE A 170 -1.89 10.93 -4.07
N GLY A 171 -1.92 11.79 -5.10
CA GLY A 171 -2.11 11.35 -6.48
C GLY A 171 -0.93 10.56 -7.03
N THR A 172 0.30 10.95 -6.66
CA THR A 172 1.51 10.17 -6.99
C THR A 172 1.44 8.78 -6.37
N LYS A 173 0.99 8.67 -5.12
CA LYS A 173 0.78 7.37 -4.49
C LYS A 173 -0.27 6.53 -5.21
N VAL A 174 -1.41 7.10 -5.58
CA VAL A 174 -2.52 6.35 -6.21
C VAL A 174 -2.14 5.83 -7.60
N PHE A 175 -1.52 6.67 -8.44
CA PHE A 175 -1.25 6.31 -9.84
C PHE A 175 0.14 5.75 -10.10
N VAL A 176 1.13 6.07 -9.26
CA VAL A 176 2.52 5.62 -9.43
C VAL A 176 2.83 4.55 -8.38
N ASN A 177 3.10 4.96 -7.15
CA ASN A 177 3.23 4.12 -5.96
C ASN A 177 3.61 5.00 -4.75
N GLU A 178 3.48 4.43 -3.57
CA GLU A 178 3.82 5.05 -2.30
C GLU A 178 5.33 5.32 -2.14
N PHE A 179 6.20 4.51 -2.73
CA PHE A 179 7.65 4.70 -2.60
C PHE A 179 8.11 6.00 -3.28
N VAL A 180 7.64 6.29 -4.50
CA VAL A 180 7.90 7.56 -5.18
C VAL A 180 7.27 8.73 -4.40
N ALA A 181 6.06 8.55 -3.87
CA ALA A 181 5.42 9.58 -3.04
C ALA A 181 6.23 9.89 -1.77
N TYR A 182 6.81 8.89 -1.11
CA TYR A 182 7.68 9.10 0.05
C TYR A 182 9.01 9.77 -0.31
N THR A 183 9.59 9.47 -1.47
CA THR A 183 10.78 10.21 -1.94
C THR A 183 10.47 11.68 -2.20
N ASP A 184 9.31 11.98 -2.79
CA ASP A 184 8.86 13.37 -3.00
C ASP A 184 8.57 14.09 -1.67
N LEU A 185 7.98 13.39 -0.69
CA LEU A 185 7.73 13.92 0.64
C LEU A 185 9.05 14.22 1.37
N ALA A 186 10.00 13.29 1.36
CA ALA A 186 11.33 13.51 1.95
C ALA A 186 12.03 14.74 1.35
N ALA A 187 12.05 14.85 0.01
CA ALA A 187 12.61 16.02 -0.68
C ALA A 187 11.89 17.34 -0.34
N THR A 188 10.58 17.28 -0.07
CA THR A 188 9.78 18.43 0.38
C THR A 188 10.13 18.85 1.80
N LEU A 189 10.49 17.91 2.67
CA LEU A 189 10.91 18.17 4.06
C LEU A 189 12.35 18.68 4.15
N GLU A 190 13.24 18.25 3.25
CA GLU A 190 14.67 18.64 3.23
C GLU A 190 14.95 19.94 2.43
N GLY A 191 13.98 20.46 1.69
CA GLY A 191 14.20 21.49 0.65
C GLY A 191 14.73 22.86 1.13
N PRO A 192 15.66 23.51 0.38
CA PRO A 192 16.21 24.85 0.67
C PRO A 192 15.19 26.01 0.65
N GLN A 193 13.98 25.79 0.14
CA GLN A 193 12.97 26.82 -0.09
C GLN A 193 12.12 27.17 1.13
N GLY A 194 12.35 26.57 2.30
CA GLY A 194 11.72 26.97 3.57
C GLY A 194 10.20 26.84 3.62
N ARG A 195 9.56 26.25 2.60
CA ARG A 195 8.16 25.81 2.65
C ARG A 195 8.11 24.34 3.06
N GLY A 196 8.68 24.06 4.23
CA GLY A 196 8.38 22.81 4.91
C GLY A 196 6.87 22.73 5.12
N LEU A 197 6.29 21.55 4.94
CA LEU A 197 4.90 21.33 5.30
C LEU A 197 4.73 21.66 6.79
N SER A 198 3.60 22.26 7.15
CA SER A 198 3.22 22.37 8.56
C SER A 198 3.20 20.98 9.20
N ALA A 199 3.48 20.89 10.50
CA ALA A 199 3.46 19.61 11.21
C ALA A 199 2.14 18.84 11.02
N ARG A 200 1.03 19.56 10.82
CA ARG A 200 -0.28 19.00 10.50
C ARG A 200 -0.33 18.44 9.07
N ALA A 201 0.12 19.19 8.07
CA ALA A 201 0.10 18.73 6.68
C ALA A 201 1.07 17.58 6.43
N GLU A 202 2.25 17.60 7.07
CA GLU A 202 3.17 16.46 7.05
C GLU A 202 2.51 15.22 7.65
N LEU A 203 1.88 15.33 8.83
CA LEU A 203 1.16 14.22 9.46
C LEU A 203 0.07 13.65 8.54
N VAL A 204 -0.74 14.52 7.95
CA VAL A 204 -1.80 14.11 7.00
C VAL A 204 -1.19 13.44 5.76
N ALA A 205 -0.13 14.00 5.20
CA ALA A 205 0.55 13.43 4.04
C ALA A 205 1.11 12.05 4.33
N THR A 206 1.87 11.88 5.41
CA THR A 206 2.45 10.59 5.83
C THR A 206 1.36 9.52 5.98
N TYR A 207 0.25 9.85 6.66
CA TYR A 207 -0.85 8.90 6.84
C TYR A 207 -1.58 8.59 5.53
N ALA A 208 -1.82 9.60 4.69
CA ALA A 208 -2.57 9.44 3.45
C ALA A 208 -1.82 8.60 2.40
N ILE A 209 -0.48 8.63 2.40
CA ILE A 209 0.34 7.84 1.49
C ILE A 209 0.81 6.50 2.10
N CYS A 210 0.53 6.24 3.39
CA CYS A 210 0.86 4.99 4.06
C CYS A 210 -0.09 3.85 3.68
N GLY A 211 0.16 3.22 2.52
CA GLY A 211 -0.50 1.98 2.12
C GLY A 211 -0.23 1.62 0.66
N PHE A 212 -0.30 0.34 0.32
CA PHE A 212 -0.08 -0.16 -1.05
C PHE A 212 -1.26 0.05 -2.02
N SER A 213 -2.18 0.96 -1.71
CA SER A 213 -3.36 1.26 -2.55
C SER A 213 -2.97 2.15 -3.73
N ASN A 214 -2.36 1.52 -4.73
CA ASN A 214 -1.99 2.10 -6.01
C ASN A 214 -2.47 1.19 -7.17
N VAL A 215 -2.55 1.75 -8.38
CA VAL A 215 -3.02 1.02 -9.58
C VAL A 215 -2.09 -0.16 -9.93
N GLY A 216 -0.79 -0.02 -9.72
CA GLY A 216 0.19 -1.08 -10.00
C GLY A 216 0.01 -2.32 -9.12
N SER A 217 -0.36 -2.13 -7.86
CA SER A 217 -0.61 -3.21 -6.90
C SER A 217 -1.83 -4.07 -7.21
N ILE A 218 -2.68 -3.69 -8.17
CA ILE A 218 -3.78 -4.55 -8.66
C ILE A 218 -3.24 -5.74 -9.46
N GLY A 219 -2.07 -5.59 -10.10
CA GLY A 219 -1.45 -6.65 -10.90
C GLY A 219 -0.53 -7.59 -10.11
N VAL A 220 -0.41 -7.39 -8.80
CA VAL A 220 0.43 -8.21 -7.88
C VAL A 220 -0.48 -9.09 -7.04
#